data_AF-A0A9J6AJH1-F1
#
_entry.id   AF-A0A9J6AJH1-F1
#
_cell.length_a   1.000
_cell.length_b   1.000
_cell.length_c   1.000
_cell.angle_alpha   90.00
_cell.angle_beta   90.00
_cell.angle_gamma   90.00
#
_symmetry.space_group_name_H-M   'P 1'
#
loop_
_entity.id
_entity.type
_entity.pdbx_description
1 polymer ?
#
loop_
_entity_poly.entity_id
_entity_poly.type
_entity_poly.pdbx_seq_one_letter_code
_entity_poly.pdbx_strand_id
1 'polypeptide(L)'
;MFDLQWFGSCSYVQSTVEEKVTSVQLFISVQEMMEAGVHFGHGTRKWNPKMVPYISAKRKGIHITNFTRTTHFLSEACDLIFDAASRGKQFLIVGTKNKATDSVEWAAIRARCHYFNKK
;
A
#
# COMPACT_ATOMS: atom_id res chain seq x y z
N MET A 1 -26.35 -39.75 47.19
CA MET A 1 -26.77 -38.62 46.32
C MET A 1 -25.55 -38.22 45.52
N PHE A 2 -25.50 -38.73 44.29
CA PHE A 2 -24.75 -38.31 43.07
C PHE A 2 -24.07 -36.93 43.12
N ASP A 3 -22.95 -36.61 42.48
CA ASP A 3 -21.87 -37.30 41.75
C ASP A 3 -20.87 -36.19 41.32
N LEU A 4 -19.60 -36.56 41.09
CA LEU A 4 -18.68 -36.10 40.03
C LEU A 4 -18.12 -34.64 39.93
N GLN A 5 -16.79 -34.58 40.06
CA GLN A 5 -15.77 -34.09 39.08
C GLN A 5 -15.67 -32.60 38.65
N TRP A 6 -14.45 -32.07 38.87
CA TRP A 6 -13.52 -31.47 37.88
C TRP A 6 -14.08 -30.61 36.73
N PHE A 7 -13.59 -29.37 36.60
CA PHE A 7 -12.80 -28.92 35.44
C PHE A 7 -12.21 -27.52 35.69
N GLY A 8 -10.92 -27.35 35.40
CA GLY A 8 -10.26 -26.06 35.39
C GLY A 8 -10.87 -25.11 34.37
N SER A 9 -10.78 -23.81 34.65
CA SER A 9 -11.12 -22.77 33.68
C SER A 9 -10.11 -21.64 33.80
N CYS A 10 -9.21 -21.67 32.81
CA CYS A 10 -8.47 -20.54 32.29
C CYS A 10 -9.31 -19.25 32.31
N SER A 11 -8.80 -18.20 32.94
CA SER A 11 -9.21 -16.81 32.72
C SER A 11 -7.93 -16.05 32.41
N TYR A 12 -7.44 -16.18 31.17
CA TYR A 12 -7.67 -15.21 30.10
C TYR A 12 -7.64 -13.78 30.66
N VAL A 13 -6.44 -13.19 30.64
CA VAL A 13 -6.23 -11.77 30.95
C VAL A 13 -7.04 -10.96 29.95
N GLN A 14 -8.12 -10.36 30.43
CA GLN A 14 -8.83 -9.28 29.76
C GLN A 14 -7.88 -8.09 29.65
N SER A 15 -7.43 -7.80 28.43
CA SER A 15 -7.15 -6.44 28.01
C SER A 15 -8.20 -6.05 26.98
N THR A 16 -9.26 -5.42 27.48
CA THR A 16 -10.23 -4.64 26.71
C THR A 16 -9.50 -3.48 26.03
N VAL A 17 -9.43 -3.51 24.70
CA VAL A 17 -9.38 -2.28 23.90
C VAL A 17 -10.51 -2.39 22.87
N GLU A 18 -11.52 -1.58 23.12
CA GLU A 18 -12.74 -1.44 22.34
C GLU A 18 -12.48 -0.55 21.12
N GLU A 19 -12.94 -1.03 19.96
CA GLU A 19 -13.25 -0.37 18.68
C GLU A 19 -12.57 0.95 18.27
N LYS A 20 -11.69 0.85 17.26
CA LYS A 20 -11.96 1.26 15.85
C LYS A 20 -10.67 1.15 15.05
N VAL A 21 -10.57 0.17 14.16
CA VAL A 21 -9.58 0.24 13.08
C VAL A 21 -10.25 -0.17 11.78
N THR A 22 -11.08 0.72 11.24
CA THR A 22 -11.54 0.72 9.85
C THR A 22 -10.47 1.31 8.92
N SER A 23 -9.18 1.14 9.23
CA SER A 23 -8.09 1.46 8.30
C SER A 23 -7.69 0.18 7.60
N VAL A 24 -7.67 0.19 6.28
CA VAL A 24 -7.13 -0.92 5.49
C VAL A 24 -5.63 -0.91 5.73
N GLN A 25 -5.15 -1.67 6.73
CA GLN A 25 -3.72 -1.76 6.97
C GLN A 25 -3.08 -2.56 5.84
N LEU A 26 -2.52 -1.86 4.86
CA LEU A 26 -1.59 -2.46 3.91
C LEU A 26 -0.31 -2.83 4.65
N PHE A 27 -0.23 -4.10 5.03
CA PHE A 27 1.03 -4.68 5.47
C PHE A 27 1.90 -4.95 4.25
N ILE A 28 2.75 -3.99 3.90
CA ILE A 28 3.81 -4.17 2.88
C ILE A 28 5.14 -4.20 3.61
N SER A 29 5.90 -5.29 3.44
CA SER A 29 7.22 -5.41 4.03
C SER A 29 8.26 -4.60 3.24
N VAL A 30 9.28 -4.07 3.94
CA VAL A 30 10.41 -3.39 3.29
C VAL A 30 11.16 -4.35 2.34
N GLN A 31 11.17 -5.64 2.66
CA GLN A 31 11.79 -6.67 1.85
C GLN A 31 11.09 -6.80 0.49
N GLU A 32 9.77 -6.90 0.45
CA GLU A 32 9.00 -6.96 -0.80
C GLU A 32 9.22 -5.72 -1.66
N MET A 33 9.29 -4.53 -1.05
CA MET A 33 9.61 -3.29 -1.78
C MET A 33 11.03 -3.30 -2.38
N MET A 34 11.98 -3.92 -1.68
CA MET A 34 13.35 -4.04 -2.16
C MET A 34 13.44 -5.03 -3.33
N GLU A 35 12.77 -6.18 -3.23
CA GLU A 35 12.70 -7.20 -4.28
C GLU A 35 11.97 -6.69 -5.53
N ALA A 36 10.87 -5.94 -5.35
CA ALA A 36 10.15 -5.29 -6.43
C ALA A 36 10.93 -4.12 -7.08
N GLY A 37 12.02 -3.67 -6.46
CA GLY A 37 12.90 -2.63 -7.03
C GLY A 37 12.30 -1.22 -7.05
N VAL A 38 11.32 -0.91 -6.18
CA VAL A 38 10.60 0.40 -6.22
C VAL A 38 11.45 1.60 -5.82
N HIS A 39 12.61 1.36 -5.22
CA HIS A 39 13.52 2.41 -4.74
C HIS A 39 14.36 3.04 -5.84
N PHE A 40 14.45 2.43 -7.03
CA PHE A 40 15.25 2.97 -8.12
C PHE A 40 14.53 4.14 -8.79
N GLY A 41 15.05 5.34 -8.56
CA GLY A 41 14.59 6.56 -9.21
C GLY A 41 15.29 6.84 -10.54
N HIS A 42 15.19 8.08 -11.01
CA HIS A 42 15.85 8.52 -12.23
C HIS A 42 17.33 8.83 -12.03
N GLY A 43 18.07 8.91 -13.14
CA GLY A 43 19.46 9.35 -13.14
C GLY A 43 19.61 10.81 -12.70
N THR A 44 20.69 11.12 -12.02
CA THR A 44 20.92 12.41 -11.33
C THR A 44 21.06 13.64 -12.24
N ARG A 45 21.11 13.43 -13.56
CA ARG A 45 21.07 14.50 -14.57
C ARG A 45 19.64 14.87 -15.01
N LYS A 46 18.67 13.97 -14.84
CA LYS A 46 17.28 14.12 -15.30
C LYS A 46 16.33 13.87 -14.12
N TRP A 47 16.29 14.81 -13.18
CA TRP A 47 15.44 14.74 -11.99
C TRP A 47 14.84 16.12 -11.67
N ASN A 48 13.76 16.14 -10.89
CA ASN A 48 13.11 17.36 -10.43
C ASN A 48 13.58 17.71 -9.01
N PRO A 49 14.20 18.89 -8.77
CA PRO A 49 14.65 19.32 -7.44
C PRO A 49 13.57 19.32 -6.35
N LYS A 50 12.29 19.45 -6.72
CA LYS A 50 11.19 19.36 -5.74
C LYS A 50 11.07 17.97 -5.09
N MET A 51 11.73 16.95 -5.64
CA MET A 51 11.73 15.59 -5.10
C MET A 51 12.79 15.35 -4.01
N VAL A 52 13.65 16.33 -3.71
CA VAL A 52 14.67 16.24 -2.62
C VAL A 52 14.15 15.58 -1.34
N PRO A 53 13.00 16.00 -0.75
CA PRO A 53 12.55 15.45 0.54
C PRO A 53 12.15 13.97 0.48
N TYR A 54 11.95 13.40 -0.71
CA TYR A 54 11.56 11.99 -0.90
C TYR A 54 12.75 11.08 -1.27
N ILE A 55 13.92 11.66 -1.54
CA ILE A 55 15.13 10.95 -1.93
C ILE A 55 15.97 10.67 -0.67
N SER A 56 16.37 9.42 -0.47
CA SER A 56 17.20 9.00 0.67
C SER A 56 18.69 9.12 0.37
N ALA A 57 19.11 8.67 -0.81
CA ALA A 57 20.51 8.62 -1.20
C ALA A 57 20.70 8.70 -2.71
N LYS A 58 21.96 8.88 -3.13
CA LYS A 58 22.40 8.76 -4.52
C LYS A 58 23.49 7.70 -4.57
N ARG A 59 23.35 6.69 -5.43
CA ARG A 59 24.38 5.66 -5.67
C ARG A 59 24.56 5.46 -7.17
N LYS A 60 25.82 5.38 -7.63
CA LYS A 60 26.18 5.14 -9.04
C LYS A 60 25.42 6.06 -10.04
N GLY A 61 25.16 7.30 -9.65
CA GLY A 61 24.46 8.27 -10.51
C GLY A 61 22.93 8.14 -10.57
N ILE A 62 22.31 7.26 -9.78
CA ILE A 62 20.86 7.05 -9.68
C ILE A 62 20.37 7.53 -8.30
N HIS A 63 19.20 8.20 -8.27
CA HIS A 63 18.53 8.56 -7.02
C HIS A 63 17.80 7.37 -6.41
N ILE A 64 17.90 7.21 -5.10
CA ILE A 64 17.23 6.18 -4.31
C ILE A 64 16.11 6.84 -3.51
N THR A 65 14.89 6.32 -3.62
CA THR A 65 13.72 6.82 -2.88
C THR A 65 13.72 6.30 -1.44
N ASN A 66 13.10 7.05 -0.53
CA ASN A 66 12.92 6.64 0.87
C ASN A 66 11.69 5.71 1.04
N PHE A 67 11.92 4.46 1.48
CA PHE A 67 10.84 3.49 1.70
C PHE A 67 9.85 3.89 2.79
N THR A 68 10.32 4.42 3.93
CA THR A 68 9.45 4.85 5.04
C THR A 68 8.44 5.91 4.59
N ARG A 69 8.87 6.83 3.74
CA ARG A 69 7.96 7.82 3.15
C ARG A 69 6.99 7.16 2.17
N THR A 70 7.48 6.28 1.30
CA THR A 70 6.63 5.56 0.33
C THR A 70 5.55 4.73 1.02
N THR A 71 5.87 3.99 2.08
CA THR A 71 4.89 3.17 2.80
C THR A 71 3.82 4.03 3.48
N HIS A 72 4.23 5.15 4.11
CA HIS A 72 3.29 6.09 4.72
C HIS A 72 2.30 6.66 3.70
N PHE A 73 2.81 7.22 2.59
CA PHE A 73 1.94 7.82 1.55
C PHE A 73 1.09 6.77 0.84
N LEU A 74 1.59 5.54 0.69
CA LEU A 74 0.81 4.46 0.10
C LEU A 74 -0.37 4.06 1.00
N SER A 75 -0.16 3.99 2.31
CA SER A 75 -1.23 3.74 3.28
C SER A 75 -2.30 4.83 3.20
N GLU A 76 -1.89 6.11 3.27
CA GLU A 76 -2.80 7.25 3.19
C GLU A 76 -3.60 7.27 1.89
N ALA A 77 -2.94 7.00 0.75
CA ALA A 77 -3.62 6.92 -0.54
C ALA A 77 -4.66 5.80 -0.57
N CYS A 78 -4.36 4.64 0.01
CA CYS A 78 -5.29 3.52 0.07
C CYS A 78 -6.48 3.80 1.00
N ASP A 79 -6.28 4.47 2.13
CA ASP A 79 -7.37 4.90 3.01
C ASP A 79 -8.31 5.89 2.29
N LEU A 80 -7.75 6.84 1.53
CA LEU A 80 -8.54 7.79 0.73
C LEU A 80 -9.34 7.09 -0.38
N ILE A 81 -8.73 6.12 -1.06
CA ILE A 81 -9.40 5.33 -2.11
C ILE A 81 -10.50 4.48 -1.49
N PHE A 82 -10.26 3.88 -0.32
CA PHE A 82 -11.24 3.08 0.39
C PHE A 82 -12.45 3.90 0.82
N ASP A 83 -12.24 5.08 1.43
CA ASP A 83 -13.33 6.01 1.77
C ASP A 83 -14.09 6.47 0.51
N ALA A 84 -13.39 6.84 -0.56
CA ALA A 84 -14.02 7.22 -1.83
C ALA A 84 -14.86 6.09 -2.44
N ALA A 85 -14.38 4.84 -2.37
CA ALA A 85 -15.07 3.68 -2.89
C ALA A 85 -16.31 3.35 -2.05
N SER A 86 -16.22 3.48 -0.73
CA SER A 86 -17.38 3.30 0.18
C SER A 86 -18.52 4.28 -0.11
N ARG A 87 -18.19 5.46 -0.65
CA ARG A 87 -19.15 6.49 -1.09
C ARG A 87 -19.66 6.29 -2.52
N GLY A 88 -19.28 5.21 -3.20
CA GLY A 88 -19.73 4.90 -4.56
C GLY A 88 -19.14 5.81 -5.65
N LYS A 89 -18.00 6.45 -5.39
CA LYS A 89 -17.33 7.28 -6.41
C LYS A 89 -16.76 6.41 -7.53
N GLN A 90 -16.63 7.01 -8.71
CA GLN A 90 -16.03 6.36 -9.89
C GLN A 90 -14.52 6.56 -9.92
N PHE A 91 -13.78 5.55 -10.41
CA PHE A 91 -12.32 5.59 -10.52
C PHE A 91 -11.85 5.40 -11.96
N LEU A 92 -10.78 6.11 -12.32
CA LEU A 92 -10.09 5.99 -13.60
C LEU A 92 -8.61 5.65 -13.36
N ILE A 93 -8.16 4.51 -13.87
CA ILE A 93 -6.75 4.10 -13.83
C ILE A 93 -6.07 4.50 -15.12
N VAL A 94 -4.98 5.28 -15.04
CA VAL A 94 -4.27 5.82 -16.19
C VAL A 94 -2.84 5.29 -16.25
N GLY A 95 -2.45 4.72 -17.40
CA GLY A 95 -1.06 4.37 -17.66
C GLY A 95 -0.76 4.32 -19.15
N THR A 96 -0.07 5.34 -19.64
CA THR A 96 0.23 5.53 -21.06
C THR A 96 1.57 4.93 -21.51
N LYS A 97 2.33 4.34 -20.58
CA LYS A 97 3.60 3.68 -20.91
C LYS A 97 3.34 2.28 -21.43
N ASN A 98 4.01 1.89 -22.52
CA ASN A 98 3.90 0.54 -23.09
C ASN A 98 4.12 -0.58 -22.06
N LYS A 99 5.05 -0.39 -21.10
CA LYS A 99 5.30 -1.37 -20.03
C LYS A 99 4.19 -1.46 -18.97
N ALA A 100 3.30 -0.48 -18.91
CA ALA A 100 2.21 -0.40 -17.94
C ALA A 100 0.84 -0.74 -18.56
N THR A 101 0.75 -0.82 -19.89
CA THR A 101 -0.51 -0.98 -20.64
C THR A 101 -1.30 -2.21 -20.18
N ASP A 102 -0.65 -3.38 -20.15
CA ASP A 102 -1.30 -4.65 -19.75
C ASP A 102 -1.64 -4.67 -18.26
N SER A 103 -0.73 -4.14 -17.42
CA SER A 103 -0.93 -4.10 -15.96
C SER A 103 -2.10 -3.21 -15.56
N VAL A 104 -2.28 -2.07 -16.23
CA VAL A 104 -3.39 -1.15 -15.98
C VAL A 104 -4.73 -1.75 -16.39
N GLU A 105 -4.79 -2.37 -17.57
CA GLU A 105 -5.99 -3.04 -18.05
C GLU A 105 -6.42 -4.17 -17.11
N TRP A 106 -5.47 -5.05 -16.74
CA TRP A 106 -5.73 -6.14 -15.81
C TRP A 106 -6.21 -5.65 -14.44
N ALA A 107 -5.57 -4.62 -13.88
CA ALA A 107 -5.97 -4.04 -12.60
C ALA A 107 -7.38 -3.42 -12.65
N ALA A 108 -7.71 -2.72 -13.73
CA ALA A 108 -9.01 -2.08 -13.89
C ALA A 108 -10.15 -3.10 -14.07
N ILE A 109 -9.92 -4.17 -14.84
CA ILE A 109 -10.88 -5.27 -14.98
C ILE A 109 -11.14 -5.93 -13.63
N ARG A 110 -10.08 -6.23 -12.87
CA ARG A 110 -10.19 -6.84 -11.53
C ARG A 110 -10.94 -5.93 -10.54
N ALA A 111 -10.69 -4.62 -10.60
CA ALA A 111 -11.33 -3.63 -9.74
C ALA A 111 -12.69 -3.15 -10.26
N ARG A 112 -13.14 -3.60 -11.45
CA ARG A 112 -14.36 -3.12 -12.14
C ARG A 112 -14.41 -1.59 -12.29
N CYS A 113 -13.27 -0.98 -12.62
CA CYS A 113 -13.11 0.48 -12.77
C CYS A 113 -12.80 0.86 -14.24
N HIS A 114 -12.93 2.14 -14.57
CA HIS A 114 -12.54 2.64 -15.90
C HIS A 114 -11.01 2.72 -16.03
N TYR A 115 -10.48 2.62 -17.25
CA TYR A 115 -9.05 2.79 -17.50
C TYR A 115 -8.73 3.50 -18.82
N PHE A 116 -7.53 4.06 -18.89
CA PHE A 116 -6.94 4.66 -20.09
C PHE A 116 -5.48 4.22 -20.24
N ASN A 117 -5.18 3.44 -21.27
CA ASN A 117 -3.85 2.86 -21.49
C ASN A 117 -3.26 3.05 -22.91
N LYS A 118 -4.00 3.69 -23.82
CA LYS A 118 -3.57 3.98 -25.20
C LYS A 118 -3.76 5.46 -25.48
N LYS A 119 -2.85 6.06 -26.25
CA LYS A 119 -2.95 7.46 -26.68
C LYS A 119 -3.73 7.55 -28.00
#